data_AF-A0A9W7G0S8-F1
#
_entry.id   AF-A0A9W7G0S8-F1
#
_cell.length_a   1.000
_cell.length_b   1.000
_cell.length_c   1.000
_cell.angle_alpha   90.00
_cell.angle_beta   90.00
_cell.angle_gamma   90.00
#
_symmetry.space_group_name_H-M   'P 1'
#
loop_
_entity.id
_entity.type
_entity.pdbx_description
1 polymer ?
#
loop_
_entity_poly.entity_id
_entity_poly.type
_entity_poly.pdbx_seq_one_letter_code
_entity_poly.pdbx_strand_id
1 'polypeptide(L)'
;MGAGASSHPDFADEAAAIAAGKTTEEIEAWKASQATGDPAGYLGWRSAAVAATPPPVPELEEGADLQKESADMMHNVVEALKTNPVFLGEGPPVPALINPDADWSGFAHWLGARVAAANALGGPRMRVCWSGTMKELGRMPRWPQDAAHILDVEELCKTWAAKQDEKGKVDGRAMCISLFSHRWERPNIDPKEAHPDTPEGTKAKALAKYGSNGTCPIFHPHHTFDYFMWIDYAGIHQDDPRECVTGIAKLPAYISCCIEMIFYFTDKYEARAWTRLERCVAYTFAQSPLFVFIDENYASGDSGATKALDIDALVAANPAVFKKDEKTGGMLMEVKDPNAEDASITDPKDRKIIADLLNVIKTSTPLCPAMKMAMAASGSSETEASAFLQFGSTFMPVDTEHWKVDSEKNHAILEKRHTEAKFEGFKAGDKAGKVEVTA
;
A
#
# COMPACT_ATOMS: atom_id res chain seq x y z
N MET A 1 29.34 9.32 -34.66
CA MET A 1 29.04 10.10 -33.44
C MET A 1 27.76 10.87 -33.69
N GLY A 2 26.61 10.25 -33.43
CA GLY A 2 25.31 10.91 -33.52
C GLY A 2 24.94 11.41 -32.14
N ALA A 3 24.79 12.73 -31.99
CA ALA A 3 24.23 13.32 -30.78
C ALA A 3 22.76 12.91 -30.68
N GLY A 4 22.43 12.07 -29.70
CA GLY A 4 21.04 11.78 -29.35
C GLY A 4 20.42 13.02 -28.71
N ALA A 5 19.34 13.52 -29.31
CA ALA A 5 18.51 14.54 -28.70
C ALA A 5 17.87 13.95 -27.45
N SER A 6 18.24 14.44 -26.26
CA SER A 6 17.48 14.20 -25.04
C SER A 6 16.13 14.90 -25.17
N SER A 7 15.06 14.13 -25.26
CA SER A 7 13.71 14.67 -25.09
C SER A 7 13.62 15.21 -23.66
N HIS A 8 13.66 16.53 -23.52
CA HIS A 8 13.45 17.21 -22.23
C HIS A 8 12.04 16.88 -21.72
N PRO A 9 11.90 16.30 -20.50
CA PRO A 9 10.61 15.92 -19.93
C PRO A 9 9.70 17.11 -19.55
N ASP A 10 10.21 18.33 -19.55
CA ASP A 10 9.58 19.52 -18.96
C ASP A 10 8.20 19.90 -19.54
N PHE A 11 7.93 19.65 -20.82
CA PHE A 11 6.66 20.06 -21.45
C PHE A 11 5.50 19.09 -21.20
N ALA A 12 5.77 17.81 -20.94
CA ALA A 12 4.73 16.82 -20.71
C ALA A 12 4.10 17.01 -19.32
N ASP A 13 4.90 17.41 -18.33
CA ASP A 13 4.46 17.53 -16.94
C ASP A 13 3.66 18.81 -16.68
N GLU A 14 3.97 19.91 -17.35
CA GLU A 14 3.17 21.15 -17.25
C GLU A 14 1.78 20.97 -17.87
N ALA A 15 1.69 20.33 -19.05
CA ALA A 15 0.40 20.03 -19.68
C ALA A 15 -0.45 19.06 -18.82
N ALA A 16 0.19 18.08 -18.16
CA ALA A 16 -0.49 17.17 -17.24
C ALA A 16 -0.98 17.88 -15.97
N ALA A 17 -0.19 18.82 -15.42
CA ALA A 17 -0.59 19.61 -14.26
C ALA A 17 -1.77 20.54 -14.56
N ILE A 18 -1.78 21.20 -15.73
CA ILE A 18 -2.90 22.01 -16.21
C ILE A 18 -4.14 21.15 -16.42
N ALA A 19 -4.00 19.97 -17.05
CA ALA A 19 -5.09 19.04 -17.25
C ALA A 19 -5.67 18.48 -15.93
N ALA A 20 -4.87 18.46 -14.86
CA ALA A 20 -5.30 18.10 -13.52
C ALA A 20 -5.96 19.27 -12.75
N GLY A 21 -6.11 20.44 -13.37
CA GLY A 21 -6.76 21.60 -12.78
C GLY A 21 -5.91 22.36 -11.75
N LYS A 22 -4.58 22.15 -11.74
CA LYS A 22 -3.69 22.91 -10.86
C LYS A 22 -3.68 24.38 -11.26
N THR A 23 -3.66 25.24 -10.25
CA THR A 23 -3.49 26.69 -10.42
C THR A 23 -2.08 27.02 -10.92
N THR A 24 -1.93 28.18 -11.55
CA THR A 24 -0.61 28.69 -11.95
C THR A 24 0.35 28.80 -10.76
N GLU A 25 -0.13 29.17 -9.58
CA GLU A 25 0.69 29.26 -8.37
C GLU A 25 1.20 27.90 -7.89
N GLU A 26 0.39 26.84 -7.99
CA GLU A 26 0.84 25.47 -7.66
C GLU A 26 1.86 24.93 -8.66
N ILE A 27 1.71 25.27 -9.95
CA ILE A 27 2.66 24.90 -11.00
C ILE A 27 3.99 25.63 -10.78
N GLU A 28 3.95 26.94 -10.52
CA GLU A 28 5.15 27.74 -10.25
C GLU A 28 5.83 27.35 -8.93
N ALA A 29 5.08 27.01 -7.88
CA ALA A 29 5.64 26.47 -6.64
C ALA A 29 6.33 25.11 -6.85
N TRP A 30 5.75 24.24 -7.70
CA TRP A 30 6.37 22.97 -8.08
C TRP A 30 7.64 23.19 -8.92
N LYS A 31 7.62 24.09 -9.91
CA LYS A 31 8.82 24.47 -10.68
C LYS A 31 9.90 25.07 -9.79
N ALA A 32 9.51 25.89 -8.82
CA ALA A 32 10.43 26.49 -7.85
C ALA A 32 11.06 25.45 -6.92
N SER A 33 10.30 24.44 -6.46
CA SER A 33 10.86 23.37 -5.60
C SER A 33 11.85 22.46 -6.35
N GLN A 34 11.61 22.23 -7.65
CA GLN A 34 12.58 21.59 -8.53
C GLN A 34 13.85 22.46 -8.70
N ALA A 35 13.69 23.78 -8.79
CA ALA A 35 14.81 24.72 -8.91
C ALA A 35 15.65 24.86 -7.62
N THR A 36 15.06 24.63 -6.44
CA THR A 36 15.78 24.66 -5.16
C THR A 36 16.67 23.43 -4.94
N GLY A 37 16.56 22.41 -5.81
CA GLY A 37 17.26 21.13 -5.62
C GLY A 37 16.80 20.39 -4.36
N ASP A 38 15.55 20.64 -3.92
CA ASP A 38 14.94 19.87 -2.83
C ASP A 38 14.47 18.54 -3.42
N PRO A 39 15.18 17.42 -3.17
CA PRO A 39 14.84 16.12 -3.77
C PRO A 39 13.43 15.66 -3.37
N ALA A 40 12.82 16.23 -2.32
CA ALA A 40 11.52 15.85 -1.79
C ALA A 40 10.42 16.89 -2.06
N GLY A 41 10.66 17.89 -2.92
CA GLY A 41 9.70 18.97 -3.18
C GLY A 41 8.32 18.49 -3.68
N TYR A 42 8.26 17.32 -4.31
CA TYR A 42 7.01 16.70 -4.78
C TYR A 42 6.09 16.22 -3.64
N LEU A 43 6.59 16.06 -2.41
CA LEU A 43 5.79 15.66 -1.24
C LEU A 43 4.78 16.74 -0.82
N GLY A 44 5.02 18.00 -1.22
CA GLY A 44 4.17 19.13 -0.88
C GLY A 44 4.01 19.26 0.64
N TRP A 45 2.77 19.26 1.12
CA TRP A 45 2.51 19.36 2.56
C TRP A 45 2.99 18.15 3.37
N ARG A 46 3.18 16.98 2.72
CA ARG A 46 3.64 15.74 3.39
C ARG A 46 5.10 15.85 3.83
N SER A 47 5.87 16.82 3.32
CA SER A 47 7.26 17.04 3.71
C SER A 47 7.43 17.28 5.22
N ALA A 48 6.40 17.83 5.88
CA ALA A 48 6.38 18.01 7.33
C ALA A 48 6.40 16.69 8.13
N ALA A 49 6.08 15.57 7.49
CA ALA A 49 6.07 14.24 8.06
C ALA A 49 7.23 13.35 7.59
N VAL A 50 8.22 13.91 6.89
CA VAL A 50 9.41 13.14 6.47
C VAL A 50 10.12 12.57 7.69
N ALA A 51 10.42 11.27 7.63
CA ALA A 51 11.09 10.56 8.70
C ALA A 51 12.51 11.11 8.89
N ALA A 52 12.85 11.42 10.15
CA ALA A 52 14.19 11.90 10.48
C ALA A 52 15.24 10.84 10.13
N THR A 53 16.32 11.24 9.45
CA THR A 53 17.46 10.35 9.19
C THR A 53 17.94 9.75 10.51
N PRO A 54 18.02 8.42 10.62
CA PRO A 54 18.47 7.80 11.86
C PRO A 54 19.94 8.18 12.11
N PRO A 55 20.38 8.21 13.38
CA PRO A 55 21.80 8.32 13.67
C PRO A 55 22.58 7.17 13.00
N PRO A 56 23.90 7.31 12.81
CA PRO A 56 24.73 6.20 12.34
C PRO A 56 24.48 4.93 13.17
N VAL A 57 24.39 3.79 12.48
CA VAL A 57 24.19 2.48 13.12
C VAL A 57 25.28 2.29 14.17
N PRO A 58 24.93 2.16 15.46
CA PRO A 58 25.93 1.88 16.48
C PRO A 58 26.56 0.52 16.20
N GLU A 59 27.84 0.35 16.50
CA GLU A 59 28.42 -0.98 16.52
C GLU A 59 27.60 -1.84 17.48
N LEU A 60 27.20 -3.04 17.03
CA LEU A 60 26.51 -3.97 17.89
C LEU A 60 27.41 -4.29 19.08
N GLU A 61 26.93 -4.01 20.28
CA GLU A 61 27.65 -4.33 21.50
C GLU A 61 28.00 -5.83 21.51
N GLU A 62 29.24 -6.14 21.91
CA GLU A 62 29.69 -7.52 22.03
C GLU A 62 28.78 -8.27 23.01
N GLY A 63 28.08 -9.30 22.53
CA GLY A 63 27.11 -10.06 23.32
C GLY A 63 25.65 -9.63 23.19
N ALA A 64 25.31 -8.70 22.28
CA ALA A 64 23.91 -8.37 21.99
C ALA A 64 23.12 -9.62 21.53
N ASP A 65 22.07 -9.97 22.28
CA ASP A 65 21.19 -11.09 21.98
C ASP A 65 19.98 -10.61 21.17
N LEU A 66 20.18 -10.47 19.86
CA LEU A 66 19.13 -10.05 18.92
C LEU A 66 17.91 -10.99 18.92
N GLN A 67 18.11 -12.28 19.26
CA GLN A 67 17.00 -13.22 19.33
C GLN A 67 16.13 -12.94 20.55
N LYS A 68 16.75 -12.67 21.70
CA LYS A 68 16.04 -12.24 22.90
C LYS A 68 15.32 -10.91 22.68
N GLU A 69 15.98 -9.91 22.10
CA GLU A 69 15.35 -8.62 21.80
C GLU A 69 14.13 -8.78 20.87
N SER A 70 14.25 -9.63 19.84
CA SER A 70 13.12 -9.96 18.97
C SER A 70 11.99 -10.67 19.71
N ALA A 71 12.30 -11.62 20.59
CA ALA A 71 11.29 -12.36 21.35
C ALA A 71 10.56 -11.47 22.37
N ASP A 72 11.30 -10.61 23.07
CA ASP A 72 10.73 -9.62 24.00
C ASP A 72 9.81 -8.65 23.26
N MET A 73 10.20 -8.21 22.05
CA MET A 73 9.35 -7.36 21.21
C MET A 73 8.07 -8.08 20.77
N MET A 74 8.15 -9.34 20.32
CA MET A 74 6.95 -10.12 19.95
C MET A 74 6.01 -10.30 21.15
N HIS A 75 6.55 -10.54 22.35
CA HIS A 75 5.75 -10.62 23.58
C HIS A 75 5.00 -9.31 23.85
N ASN A 76 5.69 -8.16 23.77
CA ASN A 76 5.07 -6.85 23.95
C ASN A 76 3.97 -6.59 22.92
N VAL A 77 4.18 -6.98 21.66
CA VAL A 77 3.18 -6.86 20.58
C VAL A 77 1.94 -7.71 20.88
N VAL A 78 2.10 -8.96 21.32
CA VAL A 78 0.98 -9.84 21.72
C VAL A 78 0.17 -9.20 22.84
N GLU A 79 0.85 -8.80 23.92
CA GLU A 79 0.17 -8.22 25.08
C GLU A 79 -0.58 -6.94 24.70
N ALA A 80 0.02 -6.09 23.87
CA ALA A 80 -0.64 -4.88 23.39
C ALA A 80 -1.87 -5.18 22.52
N LEU A 81 -1.78 -6.13 21.58
CA LEU A 81 -2.92 -6.50 20.72
C LEU A 81 -4.04 -7.20 21.49
N LYS A 82 -3.76 -7.77 22.66
CA LYS A 82 -4.74 -8.39 23.56
C LYS A 82 -5.39 -7.43 24.54
N THR A 83 -4.67 -6.41 24.99
CA THR A 83 -5.06 -5.63 26.18
C THR A 83 -5.20 -4.13 25.92
N ASN A 84 -4.56 -3.58 24.89
CA ASN A 84 -4.58 -2.15 24.64
C ASN A 84 -5.91 -1.74 23.95
N PRO A 85 -6.73 -0.90 24.59
CA PRO A 85 -8.02 -0.49 24.05
C PRO A 85 -7.92 0.26 22.72
N VAL A 86 -6.76 0.83 22.38
CA VAL A 86 -6.55 1.50 21.09
C VAL A 86 -6.53 0.50 19.93
N PHE A 87 -5.93 -0.68 20.13
CA PHE A 87 -5.94 -1.75 19.13
C PHE A 87 -7.28 -2.49 19.09
N LEU A 88 -7.90 -2.71 20.25
CA LEU A 88 -9.17 -3.41 20.36
C LEU A 88 -10.38 -2.53 19.97
N GLY A 89 -10.22 -1.21 20.08
CA GLY A 89 -11.27 -0.25 19.77
C GLY A 89 -11.67 -0.33 18.31
N GLU A 90 -12.99 -0.32 18.07
CA GLU A 90 -13.54 -0.25 16.73
C GLU A 90 -13.16 1.09 16.10
N GLY A 91 -12.68 1.04 14.86
CA GLY A 91 -12.57 2.24 14.04
C GLY A 91 -13.94 2.79 13.65
N PRO A 92 -13.98 3.91 12.91
CA PRO A 92 -15.24 4.40 12.38
C PRO A 92 -15.94 3.30 11.57
N PRO A 93 -17.23 3.06 11.78
CA PRO A 93 -17.92 1.94 11.16
C PRO A 93 -17.94 2.13 9.63
N VAL A 94 -17.39 1.16 8.90
CA VAL A 94 -17.33 1.17 7.43
C VAL A 94 -18.68 1.54 6.78
N PRO A 95 -19.85 1.00 7.22
CA PRO A 95 -21.14 1.39 6.65
C PRO A 95 -21.45 2.89 6.75
N ALA A 96 -20.97 3.57 7.79
CA ALA A 96 -21.15 5.02 7.91
C ALA A 96 -20.27 5.78 6.90
N LEU A 97 -19.08 5.25 6.62
CA LEU A 97 -18.08 5.86 5.74
C LEU A 97 -18.36 5.71 4.24
N ILE A 98 -19.29 4.83 3.85
CA ILE A 98 -19.70 4.63 2.44
C ILE A 98 -20.57 5.80 1.92
N ASN A 99 -21.26 6.52 2.82
CA ASN A 99 -22.18 7.57 2.43
C ASN A 99 -21.45 8.77 1.79
N PRO A 100 -21.99 9.42 0.74
CA PRO A 100 -21.34 10.57 0.09
C PRO A 100 -20.94 11.72 1.04
N ASP A 101 -21.73 11.90 2.10
CA ASP A 101 -21.52 12.92 3.14
C ASP A 101 -20.89 12.35 4.42
N ALA A 102 -20.25 11.18 4.33
CA ALA A 102 -19.54 10.58 5.45
C ALA A 102 -18.50 11.55 6.02
N ASP A 103 -18.47 11.61 7.34
CA ASP A 103 -17.50 12.37 8.11
C ASP A 103 -16.27 11.48 8.40
N TRP A 104 -15.13 11.85 7.82
CA TRP A 104 -13.84 11.20 8.02
C TRP A 104 -12.98 11.91 9.06
N SER A 105 -13.46 12.98 9.71
CA SER A 105 -12.65 13.85 10.57
C SER A 105 -12.01 13.10 11.75
N GLY A 106 -12.70 12.10 12.29
CA GLY A 106 -12.18 11.22 13.35
C GLY A 106 -11.19 10.16 12.86
N PHE A 107 -11.11 9.90 11.56
CA PHE A 107 -10.36 8.77 11.01
C PHE A 107 -8.84 8.94 11.17
N ALA A 108 -8.30 10.10 10.84
CA ALA A 108 -6.87 10.39 11.00
C ALA A 108 -6.44 10.36 12.48
N HIS A 109 -7.30 10.81 13.39
CA HIS A 109 -7.05 10.73 14.84
C HIS A 109 -7.04 9.29 15.35
N TRP A 110 -8.00 8.47 14.91
CA TRP A 110 -8.05 7.06 15.25
C TRP A 110 -6.82 6.29 14.72
N LEU A 111 -6.42 6.53 13.46
CA LEU A 111 -5.19 5.98 12.90
C LEU A 111 -3.95 6.45 13.68
N GLY A 112 -3.85 7.76 13.95
CA GLY A 112 -2.76 8.34 14.71
C GLY A 112 -2.61 7.74 16.11
N ALA A 113 -3.71 7.47 16.81
CA ALA A 113 -3.69 6.81 18.11
C ALA A 113 -3.12 5.39 18.05
N ARG A 114 -3.54 4.59 17.04
CA ARG A 114 -3.01 3.23 16.83
C ARG A 114 -1.53 3.22 16.51
N VAL A 115 -1.11 4.12 15.63
CA VAL A 115 0.29 4.28 15.26
C VAL A 115 1.14 4.70 16.45
N ALA A 116 0.65 5.65 17.26
CA ALA A 116 1.32 6.05 18.49
C ALA A 116 1.44 4.87 19.48
N ALA A 117 0.39 4.05 19.62
CA ALA A 117 0.43 2.83 20.44
C ALA A 117 1.45 1.80 19.91
N ALA A 118 1.54 1.61 18.59
CA ALA A 118 2.53 0.73 17.97
C ALA A 118 3.96 1.26 18.14
N ASN A 119 4.16 2.57 18.05
CA ASN A 119 5.45 3.23 18.28
C ASN A 119 5.88 3.12 19.75
N ALA A 120 4.92 3.21 20.69
CA ALA A 120 5.19 3.13 22.13
C ALA A 120 5.71 1.75 22.60
N LEU A 121 5.61 0.70 21.77
CA LEU A 121 6.20 -0.62 22.05
C LEU A 121 7.73 -0.63 22.03
N GLY A 122 8.37 0.44 21.57
CA GLY A 122 9.81 0.52 21.33
C GLY A 122 10.19 0.04 19.92
N GLY A 123 11.50 -0.06 19.66
CA GLY A 123 12.04 -0.42 18.34
C GLY A 123 11.77 0.65 17.25
N PRO A 124 11.80 0.25 15.97
CA PRO A 124 11.58 1.17 14.86
C PRO A 124 10.21 1.84 14.96
N ARG A 125 10.11 3.09 14.48
CA ARG A 125 8.83 3.77 14.29
C ARG A 125 8.16 3.29 12.99
N MET A 126 6.83 3.32 12.95
CA MET A 126 6.08 2.99 11.73
C MET A 126 6.32 4.06 10.67
N ARG A 127 6.76 3.63 9.49
CA ARG A 127 7.05 4.49 8.33
C ARG A 127 6.31 3.99 7.10
N VAL A 128 5.93 4.90 6.21
CA VAL A 128 5.20 4.61 4.97
C VAL A 128 5.76 5.40 3.80
N CYS A 129 5.43 4.93 2.60
CA CYS A 129 5.71 5.64 1.36
C CYS A 129 4.41 6.14 0.75
N TRP A 130 4.37 7.40 0.35
CA TRP A 130 3.24 7.89 -0.44
C TRP A 130 3.29 7.31 -1.86
N SER A 131 2.12 7.03 -2.46
CA SER A 131 2.03 6.59 -3.85
C SER A 131 2.76 7.50 -4.84
N GLY A 132 2.77 8.82 -4.60
CA GLY A 132 3.53 9.78 -5.40
C GLY A 132 5.05 9.61 -5.28
N THR A 133 5.58 9.11 -4.16
CA THR A 133 7.00 8.74 -4.04
C THR A 133 7.37 7.61 -5.00
N MET A 134 6.48 6.62 -5.17
CA MET A 134 6.72 5.53 -6.12
C MET A 134 6.78 6.03 -7.57
N LYS A 135 5.93 7.02 -7.90
CA LYS A 135 5.94 7.68 -9.20
C LYS A 135 7.24 8.45 -9.42
N GLU A 136 7.63 9.26 -8.44
CA GLU A 136 8.80 10.13 -8.53
C GLU A 136 10.10 9.32 -8.66
N LEU A 137 10.31 8.36 -7.77
CA LEU A 137 11.55 7.59 -7.75
C LEU A 137 11.61 6.55 -8.87
N GLY A 138 10.46 6.10 -9.39
CA GLY A 138 10.37 4.99 -10.33
C GLY A 138 10.84 3.65 -9.75
N ARG A 139 11.07 3.57 -8.44
CA ARG A 139 11.48 2.39 -7.67
C ARG A 139 10.96 2.49 -6.24
N MET A 140 11.01 1.40 -5.50
CA MET A 140 10.74 1.42 -4.06
C MET A 140 11.88 2.14 -3.31
N PRO A 141 11.56 3.04 -2.37
CA PRO A 141 12.57 3.65 -1.50
C PRO A 141 13.10 2.63 -0.48
N ARG A 142 14.38 2.75 -0.13
CA ARG A 142 15.11 1.93 0.84
C ARG A 142 15.36 2.74 2.11
N TRP A 143 15.01 2.20 3.28
CA TRP A 143 15.35 2.86 4.55
C TRP A 143 16.72 2.37 5.07
N PRO A 144 17.64 3.27 5.47
CA PRO A 144 17.48 4.73 5.63
C PRO A 144 17.94 5.60 4.44
N GLN A 145 18.41 5.02 3.34
CA GLN A 145 19.03 5.73 2.22
C GLN A 145 18.12 6.79 1.62
N ASP A 146 16.84 6.48 1.49
CA ASP A 146 15.81 7.34 0.92
C ASP A 146 14.98 8.02 2.01
N ALA A 147 15.56 8.32 3.17
CA ALA A 147 14.83 8.88 4.31
C ALA A 147 14.02 10.14 3.96
N ALA A 148 14.53 10.98 3.06
CA ALA A 148 13.85 12.18 2.57
C ALA A 148 12.51 11.91 1.85
N HIS A 149 12.27 10.67 1.43
CA HIS A 149 11.09 10.25 0.66
C HIS A 149 10.12 9.36 1.46
N ILE A 150 10.46 9.05 2.71
CA ILE A 150 9.76 8.13 3.60
C ILE A 150 9.12 8.95 4.72
N LEU A 151 7.87 8.67 5.04
CA LEU A 151 7.08 9.44 5.99
C LEU A 151 6.97 8.70 7.34
N ASP A 152 7.15 9.40 8.44
CA ASP A 152 6.76 8.94 9.77
C ASP A 152 5.24 9.00 9.89
N VAL A 153 4.60 7.86 10.16
CA VAL A 153 3.13 7.77 10.10
C VAL A 153 2.47 8.60 11.20
N GLU A 154 3.10 8.74 12.37
CA GLU A 154 2.52 9.49 13.48
C GLU A 154 2.50 10.99 13.16
N GLU A 155 3.60 11.52 12.62
CA GLU A 155 3.67 12.90 12.15
C GLU A 155 2.79 13.14 10.92
N LEU A 156 2.63 12.13 10.05
CA LEU A 156 1.71 12.19 8.92
C LEU A 156 0.26 12.34 9.40
N CYS A 157 -0.18 11.55 10.39
CA CYS A 157 -1.53 11.67 10.96
C CYS A 157 -1.76 13.04 11.61
N LYS A 158 -0.77 13.59 12.32
CA LYS A 158 -0.84 14.94 12.91
C LYS A 158 -0.97 16.01 11.82
N THR A 159 -0.14 15.91 10.78
CA THR A 159 -0.14 16.85 9.65
C THR A 159 -1.45 16.77 8.86
N TRP A 160 -1.98 15.56 8.64
CA TRP A 160 -3.27 15.35 7.99
C TRP A 160 -4.40 15.98 8.79
N ALA A 161 -4.48 15.71 10.10
CA ALA A 161 -5.50 16.28 10.97
C ALA A 161 -5.47 17.83 11.01
N ALA A 162 -4.30 18.44 10.85
CA ALA A 162 -4.16 19.90 10.75
C ALA A 162 -4.58 20.48 9.39
N LYS A 163 -4.70 19.64 8.35
CA LYS A 163 -4.98 20.05 6.96
C LYS A 163 -6.34 19.62 6.44
N GLN A 164 -6.96 18.65 7.09
CA GLN A 164 -8.22 18.11 6.63
C GLN A 164 -9.32 19.17 6.63
N ASP A 165 -10.23 19.05 5.66
CA ASP A 165 -11.47 19.81 5.60
C ASP A 165 -12.46 19.38 6.69
N GLU A 166 -13.64 20.00 6.72
CA GLU A 166 -14.70 19.68 7.68
C GLU A 166 -15.22 18.23 7.57
N LYS A 167 -14.93 17.54 6.46
CA LYS A 167 -15.26 16.12 6.24
C LYS A 167 -14.08 15.20 6.54
N GLY A 168 -12.95 15.70 7.04
CA GLY A 168 -11.77 14.89 7.35
C GLY A 168 -10.91 14.49 6.16
N LYS A 169 -11.06 15.16 5.02
CA LYS A 169 -10.32 14.87 3.79
C LYS A 169 -9.27 15.95 3.50
N VAL A 170 -8.18 15.56 2.86
CA VAL A 170 -7.19 16.51 2.33
C VAL A 170 -7.24 16.42 0.81
N ASP A 171 -7.38 17.57 0.15
CA ASP A 171 -7.52 17.66 -1.31
C ASP A 171 -8.69 16.78 -1.85
N GLY A 172 -9.77 16.66 -1.08
CA GLY A 172 -10.95 15.83 -1.42
C GLY A 172 -10.74 14.32 -1.26
N ARG A 173 -9.61 13.87 -0.72
CA ARG A 173 -9.25 12.46 -0.52
C ARG A 173 -9.21 12.10 0.95
N ALA A 174 -9.64 10.89 1.30
CA ALA A 174 -9.44 10.31 2.64
C ALA A 174 -8.05 9.64 2.74
N MET A 175 -7.51 9.48 3.95
CA MET A 175 -6.25 8.76 4.13
C MET A 175 -6.47 7.25 3.97
N CYS A 176 -5.56 6.52 3.33
CA CYS A 176 -5.52 5.07 3.40
C CYS A 176 -4.09 4.58 3.60
N ILE A 177 -3.85 3.82 4.68
CA ILE A 177 -2.58 3.14 4.92
C ILE A 177 -2.75 1.67 4.56
N SER A 178 -2.01 1.19 3.58
CA SER A 178 -2.10 -0.18 3.09
C SER A 178 -0.79 -0.92 3.40
N LEU A 179 -0.90 -2.17 3.89
CA LEU A 179 0.21 -3.11 3.82
C LEU A 179 0.42 -3.49 2.35
N PHE A 180 1.66 -3.44 1.88
CA PHE A 180 2.01 -3.99 0.58
C PHE A 180 2.80 -5.30 0.73
N SER A 181 2.13 -6.43 0.49
CA SER A 181 2.73 -7.77 0.52
C SER A 181 3.22 -8.18 -0.87
N HIS A 182 4.48 -8.57 -0.99
CA HIS A 182 5.07 -8.94 -2.28
C HIS A 182 6.25 -9.92 -2.12
N ARG A 183 6.58 -10.62 -3.21
CA ARG A 183 7.86 -11.33 -3.30
C ARG A 183 9.00 -10.31 -3.44
N TRP A 184 10.20 -10.59 -2.96
CA TRP A 184 11.38 -9.83 -3.42
C TRP A 184 11.82 -10.34 -4.79
N GLU A 185 11.97 -9.46 -5.79
CA GLU A 185 12.40 -9.86 -7.14
C GLU A 185 13.89 -10.15 -7.25
N ARG A 186 14.70 -9.46 -6.45
CA ARG A 186 16.15 -9.62 -6.43
C ARG A 186 16.58 -9.99 -5.02
N PRO A 187 16.23 -11.20 -4.51
CA PRO A 187 16.67 -11.63 -3.20
C PRO A 187 18.19 -11.85 -3.22
N ASN A 188 18.88 -11.38 -2.20
CA ASN A 188 20.32 -11.60 -2.01
C ASN A 188 20.62 -11.74 -0.51
N ILE A 189 21.67 -12.50 -0.18
CA ILE A 189 22.16 -12.61 1.20
C ILE A 189 22.81 -11.29 1.65
N ASP A 190 23.46 -10.57 0.72
CA ASP A 190 23.92 -9.20 0.96
C ASP A 190 22.73 -8.23 0.85
N PRO A 191 22.30 -7.58 1.95
CA PRO A 191 21.18 -6.63 1.94
C PRO A 191 21.41 -5.40 1.05
N LYS A 192 22.65 -5.14 0.62
CA LYS A 192 22.98 -4.03 -0.30
C LYS A 192 22.67 -4.37 -1.76
N GLU A 193 22.73 -5.64 -2.11
CA GLU A 193 22.40 -6.13 -3.47
C GLU A 193 20.94 -6.58 -3.58
N ALA A 194 20.29 -6.80 -2.43
CA ALA A 194 18.90 -7.22 -2.38
C ALA A 194 17.95 -6.06 -2.70
N HIS A 195 16.91 -6.34 -3.50
CA HIS A 195 15.89 -5.34 -3.83
C HIS A 195 14.51 -5.99 -4.03
N PRO A 196 13.43 -5.37 -3.50
CA PRO A 196 12.08 -5.91 -3.58
C PRO A 196 11.47 -5.88 -5.00
N ASP A 197 11.87 -4.87 -5.77
CA ASP A 197 11.37 -4.59 -7.12
C ASP A 197 12.34 -5.04 -8.24
N THR A 198 11.81 -5.17 -9.45
CA THR A 198 12.59 -5.36 -10.69
C THR A 198 13.50 -4.16 -10.97
N PRO A 199 14.54 -4.30 -11.81
CA PRO A 199 15.32 -3.15 -12.30
C PRO A 199 14.46 -2.08 -12.99
N GLU A 200 13.35 -2.48 -13.61
CA GLU A 200 12.42 -1.61 -14.31
C GLU A 200 11.39 -0.93 -13.39
N GLY A 201 11.40 -1.23 -12.08
CA GLY A 201 10.50 -0.63 -11.10
C GLY A 201 9.04 -1.01 -11.29
N THR A 202 8.76 -2.24 -11.72
CA THR A 202 7.40 -2.68 -12.10
C THR A 202 6.40 -2.55 -10.95
N LYS A 203 6.79 -2.87 -9.72
CA LYS A 203 5.91 -2.74 -8.55
C LYS A 203 5.71 -1.29 -8.14
N ALA A 204 6.78 -0.49 -8.14
CA ALA A 204 6.67 0.95 -7.88
C ALA A 204 5.70 1.62 -8.87
N LYS A 205 5.80 1.28 -10.16
CA LYS A 205 4.86 1.76 -11.18
C LYS A 205 3.42 1.30 -10.92
N ALA A 206 3.21 0.05 -10.51
CA ALA A 206 1.88 -0.46 -10.18
C ALA A 206 1.28 0.29 -8.97
N LEU A 207 2.05 0.49 -7.91
CA LEU A 207 1.65 1.21 -6.70
C LEU A 207 1.40 2.70 -6.97
N ALA A 208 2.24 3.33 -7.80
CA ALA A 208 2.05 4.70 -8.26
C ALA A 208 0.71 4.84 -9.00
N LYS A 209 0.43 3.91 -9.93
CA LYS A 209 -0.84 3.89 -10.67
C LYS A 209 -2.03 3.68 -9.74
N TYR A 210 -1.97 2.67 -8.88
CA TYR A 210 -3.03 2.33 -7.91
C TYR A 210 -3.36 3.52 -7.03
N GLY A 211 -2.33 4.10 -6.40
CA GLY A 211 -2.49 5.24 -5.54
C GLY A 211 -2.91 6.51 -6.27
N SER A 212 -2.52 6.71 -7.53
CA SER A 212 -2.96 7.86 -8.34
C SER A 212 -4.44 7.79 -8.72
N ASN A 213 -4.97 6.60 -8.95
CA ASN A 213 -6.39 6.42 -9.24
C ASN A 213 -7.24 6.75 -8.02
N GLY A 214 -6.77 6.34 -6.84
CA GLY A 214 -7.36 6.69 -5.55
C GLY A 214 -8.73 6.06 -5.32
N THR A 215 -9.17 5.12 -6.13
CA THR A 215 -10.51 4.52 -6.03
C THR A 215 -10.49 3.28 -5.16
N CYS A 216 -11.54 3.07 -4.38
CA CYS A 216 -11.86 1.79 -3.77
C CYS A 216 -13.29 1.41 -4.19
N PRO A 217 -13.54 0.20 -4.75
CA PRO A 217 -14.85 -0.23 -5.23
C PRO A 217 -15.96 -0.09 -4.18
N ILE A 218 -15.65 -0.35 -2.91
CA ILE A 218 -16.60 -0.23 -1.79
C ILE A 218 -17.10 1.21 -1.60
N PHE A 219 -16.23 2.20 -1.84
CA PHE A 219 -16.53 3.61 -1.61
C PHE A 219 -16.75 4.40 -2.91
N HIS A 220 -16.63 3.75 -4.07
CA HIS A 220 -16.87 4.36 -5.37
C HIS A 220 -18.39 4.54 -5.59
N PRO A 221 -18.85 5.65 -6.21
CA PRO A 221 -18.09 6.76 -6.76
C PRO A 221 -17.83 7.92 -5.79
N HIS A 222 -18.15 7.75 -4.50
CA HIS A 222 -18.31 8.85 -3.56
C HIS A 222 -17.03 9.30 -2.86
N HIS A 223 -16.09 8.38 -2.65
CA HIS A 223 -14.83 8.69 -1.97
C HIS A 223 -13.64 8.28 -2.84
N THR A 224 -12.57 9.04 -2.65
CA THR A 224 -11.24 8.70 -3.14
C THR A 224 -10.26 8.75 -1.98
N PHE A 225 -9.15 8.05 -2.12
CA PHE A 225 -8.17 7.84 -1.06
C PHE A 225 -6.80 8.30 -1.52
N ASP A 226 -6.06 8.94 -0.63
CA ASP A 226 -4.63 9.13 -0.77
C ASP A 226 -3.90 7.96 -0.11
N TYR A 227 -3.17 7.20 -0.92
CA TYR A 227 -2.59 5.92 -0.51
C TYR A 227 -1.16 6.07 0.00
N PHE A 228 -0.94 5.49 1.16
CA PHE A 228 0.35 5.35 1.84
C PHE A 228 0.63 3.86 2.05
N MET A 229 1.77 3.39 1.56
CA MET A 229 2.14 1.99 1.61
C MET A 229 3.15 1.74 2.71
N TRP A 230 2.81 0.85 3.64
CA TRP A 230 3.80 0.22 4.50
C TRP A 230 4.45 -0.92 3.71
N ILE A 231 5.77 -0.81 3.52
CA ILE A 231 6.61 -1.75 2.78
C ILE A 231 7.79 -2.06 3.68
N ASP A 232 8.11 -3.33 3.92
CA ASP A 232 9.23 -3.75 4.77
C ASP A 232 10.54 -3.03 4.44
N TYR A 233 10.88 -2.94 3.14
CA TYR A 233 12.10 -2.32 2.60
C TYR A 233 12.23 -0.82 2.91
N ALA A 234 11.10 -0.12 3.02
CA ALA A 234 11.04 1.31 3.32
C ALA A 234 10.68 1.60 4.79
N GLY A 235 10.09 0.62 5.48
CA GLY A 235 9.61 0.74 6.85
C GLY A 235 10.66 0.37 7.88
N ILE A 236 11.52 -0.59 7.54
CA ILE A 236 12.49 -1.24 8.44
C ILE A 236 13.91 -0.91 7.99
N HIS A 237 14.82 -0.72 8.96
CA HIS A 237 16.22 -0.39 8.67
C HIS A 237 16.94 -1.57 8.02
N GLN A 238 17.38 -1.38 6.77
CA GLN A 238 17.96 -2.47 5.98
C GLN A 238 19.42 -2.78 6.33
N ASP A 239 20.10 -1.87 7.07
CA ASP A 239 21.51 -2.02 7.45
C ASP A 239 21.77 -2.13 8.96
N ASP A 240 20.72 -2.12 9.79
CA ASP A 240 20.84 -2.21 11.26
C ASP A 240 20.15 -3.51 11.70
N PRO A 241 20.92 -4.54 12.09
CA PRO A 241 20.34 -5.82 12.46
C PRO A 241 19.35 -5.74 13.62
N ARG A 242 19.55 -4.86 14.60
CA ARG A 242 18.67 -4.69 15.77
C ARG A 242 17.33 -4.07 15.34
N GLU A 243 17.37 -2.97 14.60
CA GLU A 243 16.16 -2.35 14.03
C GLU A 243 15.45 -3.31 13.06
N CYS A 244 16.20 -4.14 12.32
CA CYS A 244 15.63 -5.14 11.43
C CYS A 244 14.83 -6.21 12.18
N VAL A 245 15.44 -6.90 13.15
CA VAL A 245 14.76 -7.99 13.89
C VAL A 245 13.59 -7.46 14.71
N THR A 246 13.73 -6.30 15.34
CA THR A 246 12.64 -5.69 16.12
C THR A 246 11.54 -5.11 15.21
N GLY A 247 11.89 -4.61 14.02
CA GLY A 247 10.93 -4.21 13.00
C GLY A 247 10.09 -5.38 12.49
N ILE A 248 10.73 -6.53 12.22
CA ILE A 248 10.04 -7.78 11.83
C ILE A 248 9.13 -8.27 12.97
N ALA A 249 9.61 -8.24 14.22
CA ALA A 249 8.81 -8.61 15.38
C ALA A 249 7.55 -7.74 15.55
N LYS A 250 7.59 -6.48 15.09
CA LYS A 250 6.47 -5.51 15.14
C LYS A 250 5.48 -5.62 13.98
N LEU A 251 5.69 -6.53 13.02
CA LEU A 251 4.78 -6.73 11.88
C LEU A 251 3.28 -6.75 12.29
N PRO A 252 2.85 -7.52 13.31
CA PRO A 252 1.44 -7.54 13.70
C PRO A 252 0.91 -6.18 14.18
N ALA A 253 1.72 -5.39 14.89
CA ALA A 253 1.35 -4.06 15.35
C ALA A 253 1.32 -3.03 14.22
N TYR A 254 2.20 -3.13 13.21
CA TYR A 254 2.13 -2.26 12.03
C TYR A 254 0.93 -2.59 11.16
N ILE A 255 0.65 -3.88 10.95
CA ILE A 255 -0.46 -4.32 10.10
C ILE A 255 -1.81 -4.04 10.76
N SER A 256 -1.90 -4.01 12.10
CA SER A 256 -3.10 -3.56 12.80
C SER A 256 -3.40 -2.05 12.63
N CYS A 257 -2.40 -1.27 12.20
CA CYS A 257 -2.56 0.13 11.82
C CYS A 257 -2.91 0.31 10.32
N CYS A 258 -2.86 -0.76 9.52
CA CYS A 258 -3.21 -0.74 8.11
C CYS A 258 -4.72 -0.97 7.90
N ILE A 259 -5.29 -0.25 6.95
CA ILE A 259 -6.67 -0.41 6.51
C ILE A 259 -6.81 -1.68 5.71
N GLU A 260 -5.97 -1.87 4.70
CA GLU A 260 -6.04 -3.01 3.78
C GLU A 260 -4.66 -3.65 3.58
N MET A 261 -4.69 -4.83 2.97
CA MET A 261 -3.50 -5.43 2.39
C MET A 261 -3.67 -5.46 0.87
N ILE A 262 -2.71 -4.86 0.19
CA ILE A 262 -2.48 -5.03 -1.23
C ILE A 262 -1.45 -6.13 -1.37
N PHE A 263 -1.75 -7.17 -2.15
CA PHE A 263 -0.75 -8.16 -2.51
C PHE A 263 -0.42 -8.09 -4.00
N TYR A 264 0.87 -8.10 -4.30
CA TYR A 264 1.37 -8.12 -5.66
C TYR A 264 1.63 -9.55 -6.11
N PHE A 265 0.68 -10.11 -6.84
CA PHE A 265 0.71 -11.49 -7.28
C PHE A 265 1.63 -11.65 -8.49
N THR A 266 2.66 -12.47 -8.33
CA THR A 266 3.59 -12.89 -9.39
C THR A 266 3.80 -14.39 -9.29
N ASP A 267 4.53 -14.96 -10.27
CA ASP A 267 5.05 -16.31 -10.13
C ASP A 267 5.80 -16.48 -8.80
N LYS A 268 5.52 -17.59 -8.12
CA LYS A 268 6.05 -17.94 -6.79
C LYS A 268 5.70 -16.99 -5.64
N TYR A 269 4.81 -16.02 -5.82
CA TYR A 269 4.31 -15.21 -4.69
C TYR A 269 3.75 -16.12 -3.60
N GLU A 270 2.92 -17.09 -3.99
CA GLU A 270 2.29 -18.00 -3.03
C GLU A 270 3.24 -18.99 -2.38
N ALA A 271 4.33 -19.34 -3.06
CA ALA A 271 5.29 -20.30 -2.53
C ALA A 271 6.15 -19.72 -1.40
N ARG A 272 6.15 -18.41 -1.15
CA ARG A 272 7.07 -17.79 -0.19
C ARG A 272 6.49 -17.78 1.22
N ALA A 273 7.25 -18.28 2.20
CA ALA A 273 6.84 -18.36 3.59
C ALA A 273 6.46 -16.99 4.17
N TRP A 274 7.26 -15.96 3.88
CA TRP A 274 7.00 -14.58 4.34
C TRP A 274 5.72 -13.98 3.78
N THR A 275 5.41 -14.20 2.50
CA THR A 275 4.15 -13.67 1.92
C THR A 275 2.93 -14.39 2.51
N ARG A 276 3.02 -15.71 2.75
CA ARG A 276 1.99 -16.45 3.48
C ARG A 276 1.78 -15.90 4.89
N LEU A 277 2.87 -15.60 5.60
CA LEU A 277 2.80 -15.04 6.95
C LEU A 277 2.11 -13.67 6.92
N GLU A 278 2.51 -12.76 6.04
CA GLU A 278 1.90 -11.44 5.90
C GLU A 278 0.39 -11.53 5.67
N ARG A 279 -0.07 -12.48 4.85
CA ARG A 279 -1.52 -12.72 4.67
C ARG A 279 -2.19 -13.25 5.93
N CYS A 280 -1.54 -14.13 6.70
CA CYS A 280 -2.06 -14.54 8.00
C CYS A 280 -2.21 -13.34 8.94
N VAL A 281 -1.18 -12.49 9.02
CA VAL A 281 -1.19 -11.29 9.87
C VAL A 281 -2.27 -10.32 9.42
N ALA A 282 -2.39 -10.06 8.11
CA ALA A 282 -3.41 -9.18 7.56
C ALA A 282 -4.83 -9.73 7.74
N TYR A 283 -5.05 -11.02 7.50
CA TYR A 283 -6.33 -11.70 7.75
C TYR A 283 -6.77 -11.56 9.20
N THR A 284 -5.83 -11.45 10.14
CA THR A 284 -6.14 -11.26 11.56
C THR A 284 -6.27 -9.79 11.94
N PHE A 285 -5.42 -8.88 11.46
CA PHE A 285 -5.31 -7.53 12.03
C PHE A 285 -5.68 -6.36 11.09
N ALA A 286 -5.64 -6.53 9.77
CA ALA A 286 -6.04 -5.46 8.84
C ALA A 286 -7.54 -5.19 8.96
N GLN A 287 -7.98 -3.95 8.67
CA GLN A 287 -9.38 -3.55 8.87
C GLN A 287 -10.31 -3.88 7.70
N SER A 288 -9.74 -4.12 6.51
CA SER A 288 -10.48 -4.47 5.31
C SER A 288 -10.93 -5.93 5.39
N PRO A 289 -12.19 -6.24 5.01
CA PRO A 289 -12.64 -7.62 4.85
C PRO A 289 -12.13 -8.26 3.54
N LEU A 290 -11.35 -7.54 2.73
CA LEU A 290 -10.85 -8.00 1.44
C LEU A 290 -9.32 -7.84 1.35
N PHE A 291 -8.67 -8.74 0.61
CA PHE A 291 -7.32 -8.51 0.09
C PHE A 291 -7.38 -7.88 -1.28
N VAL A 292 -6.59 -6.82 -1.53
CA VAL A 292 -6.55 -6.16 -2.84
C VAL A 292 -5.55 -6.86 -3.75
N PHE A 293 -6.03 -7.32 -4.91
CA PHE A 293 -5.20 -7.97 -5.92
C PHE A 293 -4.62 -6.96 -6.90
N ILE A 294 -3.29 -6.95 -7.03
CA ILE A 294 -2.59 -6.35 -8.17
C ILE A 294 -1.51 -7.30 -8.69
N ASP A 295 -1.12 -7.15 -9.95
CA ASP A 295 -0.08 -7.96 -10.58
C ASP A 295 0.81 -7.09 -11.50
N GLU A 296 1.70 -7.74 -12.26
CA GLU A 296 2.56 -7.09 -13.25
C GLU A 296 1.83 -6.38 -14.39
N ASN A 297 0.62 -6.84 -14.71
CA ASN A 297 -0.17 -6.24 -15.76
C ASN A 297 -0.81 -4.93 -15.30
N TYR A 298 -0.94 -4.70 -13.98
CA TYR A 298 -1.60 -3.51 -13.43
C TYR A 298 -0.89 -2.24 -13.88
N ALA A 299 0.44 -2.20 -13.81
CA ALA A 299 1.27 -1.09 -14.26
C ALA A 299 1.26 -0.93 -15.79
N SER A 300 1.28 -2.04 -16.53
CA SER A 300 1.50 -2.12 -17.99
C SER A 300 0.43 -1.48 -18.89
N GLY A 301 -0.57 -0.83 -18.29
CA GLY A 301 -1.67 -0.19 -19.02
C GLY A 301 -1.29 1.01 -19.89
N ASP A 302 -0.05 1.11 -20.38
CA ASP A 302 0.42 2.12 -21.35
C ASP A 302 -0.38 2.11 -22.67
N SER A 303 -1.18 1.06 -22.93
CA SER A 303 -2.17 1.03 -24.02
C SER A 303 -3.53 1.67 -23.69
N GLY A 304 -3.69 2.27 -22.51
CA GLY A 304 -4.88 3.07 -22.14
C GLY A 304 -6.08 2.27 -21.64
N ALA A 305 -6.05 0.93 -21.68
CA ALA A 305 -7.11 0.10 -21.12
C ALA A 305 -6.51 -0.94 -20.17
N THR A 306 -6.54 -0.65 -18.87
CA THR A 306 -6.47 -1.69 -17.84
C THR A 306 -7.59 -2.69 -18.16
N LYS A 307 -7.34 -3.90 -18.68
CA LYS A 307 -8.43 -4.84 -18.96
C LYS A 307 -8.97 -5.37 -17.64
N ALA A 308 -10.29 -5.36 -17.42
CA ALA A 308 -10.87 -6.00 -16.25
C ALA A 308 -10.31 -7.43 -16.08
N LEU A 309 -9.98 -7.79 -14.84
CA LEU A 309 -9.38 -9.07 -14.53
C LEU A 309 -10.33 -10.22 -14.91
N ASP A 310 -9.82 -11.19 -15.66
CA ASP A 310 -10.56 -12.41 -15.96
C ASP A 310 -10.38 -13.40 -14.79
N ILE A 311 -11.33 -13.36 -13.85
CA ILE A 311 -11.30 -14.19 -12.64
C ILE A 311 -11.28 -15.68 -13.01
N ASP A 312 -12.03 -16.10 -14.02
CA ASP A 312 -12.11 -17.50 -14.41
C ASP A 312 -10.77 -18.00 -14.97
N ALA A 313 -10.14 -17.20 -15.83
CA ALA A 313 -8.81 -17.50 -16.34
C ALA A 313 -7.76 -17.54 -15.21
N LEU A 314 -7.79 -16.59 -14.27
CA LEU A 314 -6.83 -16.53 -13.17
C LEU A 314 -6.96 -17.71 -12.20
N VAL A 315 -8.20 -18.07 -11.84
CA VAL A 315 -8.50 -19.25 -10.99
C VAL A 315 -8.09 -20.53 -11.71
N ALA A 316 -8.41 -20.68 -13.00
CA ALA A 316 -8.02 -21.85 -13.78
C ALA A 316 -6.48 -21.99 -13.90
N ALA A 317 -5.76 -20.88 -13.99
CA ALA A 317 -4.30 -20.87 -14.02
C ALA A 317 -3.67 -21.16 -12.64
N ASN A 318 -4.37 -20.85 -11.54
CA ASN A 318 -3.84 -20.97 -10.17
C ASN A 318 -4.83 -21.65 -9.21
N PRO A 319 -5.32 -22.86 -9.50
CA PRO A 319 -6.40 -23.49 -8.74
C PRO A 319 -5.99 -23.89 -7.32
N ALA A 320 -4.68 -23.97 -7.06
CA ALA A 320 -4.13 -24.23 -5.73
C ALA A 320 -4.04 -22.98 -4.85
N VAL A 321 -4.35 -21.80 -5.39
CA VAL A 321 -4.22 -20.50 -4.68
C VAL A 321 -5.58 -19.82 -4.57
N PHE A 322 -6.31 -19.81 -5.69
CA PHE A 322 -7.58 -19.14 -5.81
C PHE A 322 -8.71 -20.12 -6.06
N LYS A 323 -9.88 -19.77 -5.54
CA LYS A 323 -11.15 -20.38 -5.91
C LYS A 323 -12.16 -19.29 -6.22
N LYS A 324 -13.16 -19.63 -7.04
CA LYS A 324 -14.31 -18.77 -7.26
C LYS A 324 -15.35 -19.03 -6.17
N ASP A 325 -15.85 -17.97 -5.55
CA ASP A 325 -16.97 -18.05 -4.63
C ASP A 325 -18.25 -18.40 -5.40
N GLU A 326 -18.91 -19.50 -5.04
CA GLU A 326 -20.07 -19.99 -5.77
C GLU A 326 -21.29 -19.05 -5.70
N LYS A 327 -21.38 -18.22 -4.65
CA LYS A 327 -22.53 -17.34 -4.41
C LYS A 327 -22.38 -15.99 -5.09
N THR A 328 -21.20 -15.39 -4.97
CA THR A 328 -20.91 -14.03 -5.44
C THR A 328 -20.20 -14.02 -6.80
N GLY A 329 -19.59 -15.14 -7.21
CA GLY A 329 -18.69 -15.20 -8.35
C GLY A 329 -17.35 -14.49 -8.13
N GLY A 330 -17.13 -13.92 -6.94
CA GLY A 330 -15.89 -13.25 -6.57
C GLY A 330 -14.73 -14.22 -6.39
N MET A 331 -13.51 -13.68 -6.35
CA MET A 331 -12.32 -14.48 -6.12
C MET A 331 -12.07 -14.62 -4.61
N LEU A 332 -11.71 -15.82 -4.18
CA LEU A 332 -11.27 -16.12 -2.83
C LEU A 332 -9.83 -16.64 -2.88
N MET A 333 -9.00 -16.22 -1.94
CA MET A 333 -7.63 -16.70 -1.77
C MET A 333 -7.54 -17.57 -0.52
N GLU A 334 -6.88 -18.71 -0.63
CA GLU A 334 -6.59 -19.56 0.53
C GLU A 334 -5.53 -18.92 1.43
N VAL A 335 -5.77 -18.91 2.74
CA VAL A 335 -4.76 -18.54 3.73
C VAL A 335 -3.97 -19.80 4.10
N LYS A 336 -2.77 -19.95 3.54
CA LYS A 336 -1.91 -21.13 3.72
C LYS A 336 -0.96 -21.01 4.90
N ASP A 337 -0.54 -22.16 5.42
CA ASP A 337 0.48 -22.24 6.47
C ASP A 337 1.83 -21.72 5.93
N PRO A 338 2.40 -20.65 6.53
CA PRO A 338 3.72 -20.15 6.14
C PRO A 338 4.86 -21.11 6.48
N ASN A 339 4.66 -22.08 7.37
CA ASN A 339 5.64 -23.10 7.75
C ASN A 339 5.44 -24.47 7.09
N ALA A 340 4.48 -24.61 6.17
CA ALA A 340 4.31 -25.85 5.42
C ALA A 340 5.59 -26.26 4.66
N GLU A 341 5.70 -27.55 4.36
CA GLU A 341 6.84 -28.12 3.64
C GLU A 341 7.01 -27.52 2.23
N ASP A 342 5.91 -27.10 1.60
CA ASP A 342 5.90 -26.47 0.28
C ASP A 342 6.24 -24.96 0.33
N ALA A 343 6.38 -24.37 1.51
CA ALA A 343 6.77 -22.98 1.67
C ALA A 343 8.29 -22.81 1.50
N SER A 344 8.67 -22.05 0.48
CA SER A 344 10.03 -21.59 0.20
C SER A 344 10.46 -20.47 1.13
N ILE A 345 11.72 -20.51 1.56
CA ILE A 345 12.32 -19.53 2.46
C ILE A 345 13.76 -19.28 2.05
N THR A 346 14.22 -18.03 2.12
CA THR A 346 15.59 -17.66 1.71
C THR A 346 16.61 -18.04 2.78
N ASP A 347 16.37 -17.66 4.04
CA ASP A 347 17.16 -18.10 5.19
C ASP A 347 16.35 -19.14 6.01
N PRO A 348 16.83 -20.39 6.16
CA PRO A 348 16.16 -21.39 7.00
C PRO A 348 15.91 -20.95 8.45
N LYS A 349 16.72 -20.03 9.00
CA LYS A 349 16.54 -19.51 10.38
C LYS A 349 15.23 -18.74 10.54
N ASP A 350 14.73 -18.14 9.47
CA ASP A 350 13.48 -17.38 9.47
C ASP A 350 12.28 -18.28 9.83
N ARG A 351 12.36 -19.61 9.64
CA ARG A 351 11.26 -20.53 10.03
C ARG A 351 10.88 -20.39 11.50
N LYS A 352 11.87 -20.20 12.38
CA LYS A 352 11.61 -19.99 13.81
C LYS A 352 10.85 -18.67 14.02
N ILE A 353 11.30 -17.59 13.40
CA ILE A 353 10.69 -16.25 13.50
C ILE A 353 9.25 -16.28 12.98
N ILE A 354 9.03 -16.93 11.83
CA ILE A 354 7.70 -17.13 11.24
C ILE A 354 6.81 -17.94 12.17
N ALA A 355 7.32 -19.01 12.79
CA ALA A 355 6.55 -19.80 13.77
C ALA A 355 6.18 -18.98 15.01
N ASP A 356 7.11 -18.16 15.53
CA ASP A 356 6.86 -17.29 16.67
C ASP A 356 5.80 -16.23 16.33
N LEU A 357 5.88 -15.58 15.17
CA LEU A 357 4.86 -14.63 14.68
C LEU A 357 3.51 -15.31 14.42
N LEU A 358 3.50 -16.54 13.94
CA LEU A 358 2.27 -17.30 13.77
C LEU A 358 1.60 -17.61 15.11
N ASN A 359 2.39 -17.84 16.17
CA ASN A 359 1.88 -17.98 17.52
C ASN A 359 1.29 -16.65 18.04
N VAL A 360 1.91 -15.50 17.72
CA VAL A 360 1.32 -14.18 18.00
C VAL A 360 -0.06 -14.05 17.36
N ILE A 361 -0.18 -14.37 16.08
CA ILE A 361 -1.44 -14.33 15.33
C ILE A 361 -2.49 -15.21 16.02
N LYS A 362 -2.18 -16.49 16.22
CA LYS A 362 -3.10 -17.49 16.77
C LYS A 362 -3.64 -17.15 18.16
N THR A 363 -2.84 -16.49 18.99
CA THR A 363 -3.21 -16.16 20.36
C THR A 363 -3.82 -14.78 20.53
N SER A 364 -3.87 -13.95 19.49
CA SER A 364 -4.38 -12.57 19.57
C SER A 364 -5.88 -12.47 19.26
N THR A 365 -6.48 -11.35 19.67
CA THR A 365 -7.85 -10.99 19.27
C THR A 365 -7.85 -10.48 17.83
N PRO A 366 -8.61 -11.09 16.91
CA PRO A 366 -8.67 -10.63 15.54
C PRO A 366 -9.42 -9.30 15.43
N LEU A 367 -8.91 -8.42 14.57
CA LEU A 367 -9.50 -7.13 14.24
C LEU A 367 -10.23 -7.16 12.90
N CYS A 368 -9.77 -7.99 11.96
CA CYS A 368 -10.31 -8.10 10.61
C CYS A 368 -11.79 -8.50 10.61
N PRO A 369 -12.67 -7.73 9.93
CA PRO A 369 -14.09 -8.04 9.87
C PRO A 369 -14.38 -9.40 9.23
N ALA A 370 -13.64 -9.82 8.20
CA ALA A 370 -13.85 -11.13 7.56
C ALA A 370 -13.64 -12.27 8.57
N MET A 371 -12.56 -12.19 9.36
CA MET A 371 -12.30 -13.16 10.41
C MET A 371 -13.38 -13.11 11.50
N LYS A 372 -13.72 -11.92 12.01
CA LYS A 372 -14.81 -11.75 13.01
C LYS A 372 -16.15 -12.30 12.54
N MET A 373 -16.49 -12.12 11.25
CA MET A 373 -17.71 -12.70 10.66
C MET A 373 -17.65 -14.23 10.63
N ALA A 374 -16.50 -14.82 10.27
CA ALA A 374 -16.30 -16.27 10.36
C ALA A 374 -16.42 -16.77 11.81
N MET A 375 -15.96 -15.97 12.79
CA MET A 375 -16.13 -16.27 14.21
C MET A 375 -17.58 -16.30 14.64
N ALA A 376 -18.32 -15.23 14.34
CA ALA A 376 -19.73 -15.15 14.68
C ALA A 376 -20.54 -16.27 14.01
N ALA A 377 -20.20 -16.66 12.78
CA ALA A 377 -20.89 -17.70 12.04
C ALA A 377 -20.66 -19.12 12.60
N SER A 378 -19.55 -19.38 13.30
CA SER A 378 -19.30 -20.70 13.90
C SER A 378 -20.09 -20.95 15.19
N GLY A 379 -20.61 -19.88 15.81
CA GLY A 379 -21.23 -19.95 17.13
C GLY A 379 -20.25 -20.24 18.28
N SER A 380 -18.94 -20.22 18.03
CA SER A 380 -17.93 -20.39 19.07
C SER A 380 -17.84 -19.14 19.95
N SER A 381 -17.67 -19.36 21.25
CA SER A 381 -17.37 -18.32 22.23
C SER A 381 -15.87 -17.98 22.30
N GLU A 382 -15.03 -18.68 21.53
CA GLU A 382 -13.58 -18.46 21.53
C GLU A 382 -13.27 -17.11 20.90
N THR A 383 -12.46 -16.32 21.61
CA THR A 383 -12.03 -14.99 21.16
C THR A 383 -10.69 -15.01 20.44
N GLU A 384 -10.00 -16.17 20.44
CA GLU A 384 -8.67 -16.33 19.85
C GLU A 384 -8.74 -16.67 18.37
N ALA A 385 -7.78 -16.17 17.60
CA ALA A 385 -7.67 -16.41 16.17
C ALA A 385 -7.41 -17.88 15.80
N SER A 386 -6.76 -18.65 16.68
CA SER A 386 -6.40 -20.07 16.49
C SER A 386 -7.59 -20.96 16.11
N ALA A 387 -8.77 -20.65 16.62
CA ALA A 387 -10.00 -21.38 16.34
C ALA A 387 -10.47 -21.23 14.87
N PHE A 388 -10.00 -20.19 14.17
CA PHE A 388 -10.55 -19.72 12.91
C PHE A 388 -9.54 -19.60 11.77
N LEU A 389 -8.26 -19.49 12.10
CA LEU A 389 -7.18 -19.63 11.14
C LEU A 389 -6.85 -21.13 10.98
N GLN A 390 -7.63 -21.78 10.13
CA GLN A 390 -7.50 -23.19 9.80
C GLN A 390 -6.92 -23.31 8.39
N PHE A 391 -5.62 -23.58 8.30
CA PHE A 391 -4.95 -23.75 7.02
C PHE A 391 -5.60 -24.88 6.20
N GLY A 392 -5.79 -24.66 4.90
CA GLY A 392 -6.52 -25.58 4.02
C GLY A 392 -8.03 -25.31 3.94
N SER A 393 -8.62 -24.56 4.88
CA SER A 393 -10.06 -24.28 4.90
C SER A 393 -10.42 -22.81 5.09
N THR A 394 -9.48 -21.97 5.55
CA THR A 394 -9.66 -20.51 5.64
C THR A 394 -9.44 -19.85 4.28
N PHE A 395 -10.42 -19.07 3.85
CA PHE A 395 -10.37 -18.28 2.62
C PHE A 395 -10.68 -16.82 2.91
N MET A 396 -9.91 -15.93 2.30
CA MET A 396 -10.14 -14.49 2.34
C MET A 396 -10.69 -14.03 0.99
N PRO A 397 -11.78 -13.25 0.96
CA PRO A 397 -12.23 -12.63 -0.27
C PRO A 397 -11.18 -11.67 -0.85
N VAL A 398 -11.10 -11.65 -2.18
CA VAL A 398 -10.13 -10.84 -2.92
C VAL A 398 -10.86 -9.78 -3.73
N ASP A 399 -10.52 -8.52 -3.47
CA ASP A 399 -10.92 -7.39 -4.28
C ASP A 399 -10.14 -7.42 -5.61
N THR A 400 -10.89 -7.66 -6.68
CA THR A 400 -10.43 -7.59 -8.07
C THR A 400 -11.12 -6.44 -8.82
N GLU A 401 -12.02 -5.71 -8.15
CA GLU A 401 -12.86 -4.69 -8.77
C GLU A 401 -12.12 -3.38 -8.99
N HIS A 402 -11.02 -3.13 -8.28
CA HIS A 402 -10.13 -2.00 -8.56
C HIS A 402 -9.73 -1.96 -10.04
N TRP A 403 -9.40 -3.12 -10.64
CA TRP A 403 -9.11 -3.24 -12.07
C TRP A 403 -10.23 -2.72 -12.94
N LYS A 404 -11.47 -3.08 -12.60
CA LYS A 404 -12.66 -2.71 -13.37
C LYS A 404 -12.94 -1.22 -13.23
N VAL A 405 -13.01 -0.71 -12.00
CA VAL A 405 -13.28 0.71 -11.73
C VAL A 405 -12.24 1.61 -12.39
N ASP A 406 -10.96 1.24 -12.29
CA ASP A 406 -9.86 1.99 -12.90
C ASP A 406 -9.89 1.90 -14.43
N SER A 407 -10.25 0.75 -14.98
CA SER A 407 -10.45 0.58 -16.42
C SER A 407 -11.53 1.52 -16.94
N GLU A 408 -12.71 1.49 -16.32
CA GLU A 408 -13.88 2.27 -16.72
C GLU A 408 -13.62 3.78 -16.59
N LYS A 409 -12.96 4.20 -15.50
CA LYS A 409 -12.53 5.60 -15.30
C LYS A 409 -11.55 6.05 -16.38
N ASN A 410 -10.54 5.23 -16.70
CA ASN A 410 -9.57 5.55 -17.75
C ASN A 410 -10.23 5.63 -19.13
N HIS A 411 -11.16 4.71 -19.44
CA HIS A 411 -11.93 4.75 -20.67
C HIS A 411 -12.75 6.04 -20.80
N ALA A 412 -13.47 6.44 -19.74
CA ALA A 412 -14.24 7.68 -19.73
C ALA A 412 -13.37 8.93 -19.93
N ILE A 413 -12.16 8.96 -19.33
CA ILE A 413 -11.19 10.05 -19.53
C ILE A 413 -10.71 10.09 -20.99
N LEU A 414 -10.40 8.94 -21.58
CA LEU A 414 -9.97 8.85 -22.98
C LEU A 414 -11.08 9.29 -23.93
N GLU A 415 -12.32 8.84 -23.74
CA GLU A 415 -13.47 9.27 -24.55
C GLU A 415 -13.70 10.79 -24.47
N LYS A 416 -13.58 11.37 -23.27
CA LYS A 416 -13.67 12.82 -23.07
C LYS A 416 -12.56 13.55 -23.84
N ARG A 417 -11.30 13.11 -23.72
CA ARG A 417 -10.16 13.70 -24.45
C ARG A 417 -10.32 13.59 -25.97
N HIS A 418 -10.76 12.44 -26.48
CA HIS A 418 -11.06 12.25 -27.90
C HIS A 418 -12.17 13.19 -28.38
N THR A 419 -13.17 13.44 -27.54
CA THR A 419 -14.26 14.38 -27.84
C THR A 419 -13.73 15.81 -27.86
N GLU A 420 -12.97 16.23 -26.86
CA GLU A 420 -12.36 17.57 -26.77
C GLU A 420 -11.40 17.83 -27.95
N ALA A 421 -10.53 16.88 -28.29
CA ALA A 421 -9.62 16.99 -29.43
C ALA A 421 -10.35 17.12 -30.77
N LYS A 422 -11.48 16.42 -30.97
CA LYS A 422 -12.34 16.60 -32.15
C LYS A 422 -12.94 18.01 -32.21
N PHE A 423 -13.36 18.56 -31.08
CA PHE A 423 -13.88 19.93 -31.01
C PHE A 423 -12.81 20.99 -31.30
N GLU A 424 -11.58 20.81 -30.82
CA GLU A 424 -10.47 21.73 -31.12
C GLU A 424 -10.05 21.68 -32.59
N GLY A 425 -9.99 20.49 -33.18
CA GLY A 425 -9.75 20.32 -34.62
C GLY A 425 -10.81 21.01 -35.48
N PHE A 426 -12.08 20.96 -35.07
CA PHE A 426 -13.17 21.68 -35.75
C PHE A 426 -12.98 23.20 -35.69
N LYS A 427 -12.65 23.75 -34.51
CA LYS A 427 -12.39 25.19 -34.34
C LYS A 427 -11.15 25.68 -35.12
N ALA A 428 -10.13 24.84 -35.27
CA ALA A 428 -8.95 25.15 -36.07
C ALA A 428 -9.26 25.15 -37.58
N GLY A 429 -10.12 24.23 -38.04
CA GLY A 429 -10.58 24.18 -39.43
C GLY A 429 -11.40 25.40 -39.84
N ASP A 430 -12.27 25.90 -38.97
CA ASP A 430 -13.09 27.10 -39.24
C ASP A 430 -12.25 28.39 -39.39
N LYS A 431 -11.04 28.44 -38.83
CA LYS A 431 -10.12 29.57 -39.01
C LYS A 431 -9.32 29.50 -40.32
N ALA A 432 -9.15 28.31 -40.90
CA ALA A 432 -8.42 28.11 -42.15
C ALA A 432 -9.27 28.37 -43.42
N GLY A 433 -10.59 28.53 -43.28
CA GLY A 433 -11.55 28.58 -44.39
C GLY A 433 -11.95 29.96 -44.93
N LYS A 434 -11.46 31.08 -44.38
CA LYS A 434 -11.66 32.41 -45.01
C LYS A 434 -10.64 32.61 -46.13
N VAL A 435 -10.83 31.91 -47.24
CA VAL A 435 -10.24 32.29 -48.52
C VAL A 435 -11.03 33.49 -49.02
N GLU A 436 -10.40 34.68 -49.02
CA GLU A 436 -10.95 35.85 -49.71
C GLU A 436 -11.08 35.52 -51.20
N VAL A 437 -12.31 35.32 -51.66
CA VAL A 437 -12.63 35.31 -53.09
C VAL A 437 -12.58 36.76 -53.55
N THR A 438 -11.45 37.16 -54.11
CA THR A 438 -11.31 38.43 -54.85
C THR A 438 -11.94 38.26 -56.24
N ALA A 439 -12.84 39.18 -56.58
CA ALA A 439 -13.53 39.24 -57.87
C ALA A 439 -12.76 40.07 -58.90
#